data_AF-A0A7C8EVI1-F1
#
_entry.id   AF-A0A7C8EVI1-F1
#
_cell.length_a   1.000
_cell.length_b   1.000
_cell.length_c   1.000
_cell.angle_alpha   90.00
_cell.angle_beta   90.00
_cell.angle_gamma   90.00
#
_symmetry.space_group_name_H-M   'P 1'
#
loop_
_entity.id
_entity.type
_entity.pdbx_description
1 polymer ?
#
loop_
_entity_poly.entity_id
_entity_poly.type
_entity_poly.pdbx_seq_one_letter_code
_entity_poly.pdbx_strand_id
1 'polypeptide(L)'
;MVGRNFCYGKITDSYTIGTISGVSSVGGLVGDNNNVVVKCYSDAQVSGDYHIGGLVGGKSWDDSYTSCFWDANVNPDMNGFGNGSHPNVIGKTTAEMQTETTFTGAGWDFVEVWNIGENQTYPFLRVYPAGDINHDGIVNFKDVSILCEHWLEGE
;
A
#
# COMPACT_ATOMS: atom_id res chain seq x y z
N MET A 1 -4.43 9.47 -2.39
CA MET A 1 -3.44 10.13 -3.26
C MET A 1 -2.84 11.31 -2.50
N VAL A 2 -1.52 11.44 -2.51
CA VAL A 2 -0.79 12.56 -1.91
C VAL A 2 -0.20 13.42 -3.03
N GLY A 3 -0.48 14.72 -3.03
CA GLY A 3 0.04 15.62 -4.07
C GLY A 3 1.55 15.82 -3.97
N ARG A 4 2.04 16.15 -2.77
CA ARG A 4 3.47 16.35 -2.47
C ARG A 4 3.83 15.82 -1.09
N ASN A 5 4.90 15.06 -1.00
CA ASN A 5 5.42 14.56 0.28
C ASN A 5 6.79 15.21 0.59
N PHE A 6 6.82 16.20 1.50
CA PHE A 6 8.00 17.00 1.88
C PHE A 6 8.27 16.95 3.39
N CYS A 7 9.52 17.23 3.79
CA CYS A 7 9.98 17.47 5.16
C CYS A 7 9.41 16.51 6.23
N TYR A 8 10.06 15.36 6.41
CA TYR A 8 9.73 14.32 7.40
C TYR A 8 8.39 13.61 7.18
N GLY A 9 7.72 13.84 6.05
CA GLY A 9 6.50 13.12 5.69
C GLY A 9 6.79 11.65 5.35
N LYS A 10 6.15 10.73 6.07
CA LYS A 10 6.26 9.30 5.85
C LYS A 10 4.90 8.77 5.39
N ILE A 11 4.88 8.11 4.23
CA ILE A 11 3.71 7.40 3.74
C ILE A 11 3.94 5.92 3.99
N THR A 12 3.04 5.27 4.73
CA THR A 12 3.21 3.88 5.15
C THR A 12 1.88 3.17 5.16
N ASP A 13 1.90 1.91 4.76
CA ASP A 13 0.74 1.02 4.75
C ASP A 13 -0.49 1.69 4.09
N SER A 14 -0.27 2.24 2.89
CA SER A 14 -1.24 3.09 2.21
C SER A 14 -1.46 2.66 0.78
N TYR A 15 -2.67 2.87 0.27
CA TYR A 15 -3.02 2.50 -1.10
C TYR A 15 -3.97 3.47 -1.77
N THR A 16 -4.01 3.39 -3.09
CA THR A 16 -4.86 4.22 -3.96
C THR A 16 -5.57 3.38 -5.00
N ILE A 17 -6.85 3.66 -5.14
CA ILE A 17 -7.74 3.01 -6.10
C ILE A 17 -8.51 4.04 -6.93
N GLY A 18 -8.98 3.64 -8.10
CA GLY A 18 -9.83 4.47 -8.98
C GLY A 18 -9.06 5.07 -10.17
N THR A 19 -9.44 6.29 -10.58
CA THR A 19 -8.84 6.97 -11.73
C THR A 19 -8.21 8.28 -11.30
N ILE A 20 -6.95 8.50 -11.66
CA ILE A 20 -6.17 9.69 -11.36
C ILE A 20 -5.76 10.33 -12.69
N SER A 21 -6.02 11.63 -12.82
CA SER A 21 -5.61 12.41 -13.99
C SER A 21 -4.98 13.72 -13.54
N GLY A 22 -3.99 14.20 -14.29
CA GLY A 22 -3.33 15.47 -14.04
C GLY A 22 -2.46 15.87 -15.22
N VAL A 23 -1.89 17.07 -15.18
CA VAL A 23 -1.06 17.57 -16.29
C VAL A 23 0.40 17.14 -16.15
N SER A 24 0.98 17.26 -14.96
CA SER A 24 2.40 17.00 -14.72
C SER A 24 2.64 16.37 -13.34
N SER A 25 3.66 15.52 -13.22
CA SER A 25 4.02 14.79 -12.00
C SER A 25 2.82 14.02 -11.43
N VAL A 26 2.29 13.10 -12.22
CA VAL A 26 1.12 12.30 -11.85
C VAL A 26 1.56 10.91 -11.43
N GLY A 27 1.42 10.61 -10.14
CA GLY A 27 1.67 9.26 -9.61
C GLY A 27 0.40 8.62 -9.10
N GLY A 28 0.31 7.30 -9.23
CA GLY A 28 -0.81 6.52 -8.69
C GLY A 28 -1.03 6.74 -7.19
N LEU A 29 0.05 6.89 -6.42
CA LEU A 29 0.01 7.19 -4.98
C LEU A 29 0.45 8.62 -4.67
N VAL A 30 1.59 9.06 -5.23
CA VAL A 30 2.24 10.34 -4.90
C VAL A 30 2.60 11.13 -6.16
N GLY A 31 2.23 12.41 -6.22
CA GLY A 31 2.62 13.32 -7.31
C GLY A 31 4.12 13.56 -7.35
N ASP A 32 4.66 14.36 -6.41
CA ASP A 32 6.10 14.44 -6.16
C ASP A 32 6.44 13.94 -4.76
N ASN A 33 7.44 13.08 -4.66
CA ASN A 33 7.93 12.57 -3.40
C ASN A 33 9.38 13.02 -3.15
N ASN A 34 9.65 13.50 -1.93
CA ASN A 34 10.97 13.91 -1.46
C ASN A 34 11.30 13.23 -0.11
N ASN A 35 10.67 12.10 0.18
CA ASN A 35 10.78 11.45 1.50
C ASN A 35 10.46 9.94 1.47
N VAL A 36 10.13 9.36 2.63
CA VAL A 36 9.98 7.93 2.83
C VAL A 36 8.59 7.43 2.41
N VAL A 37 8.55 6.39 1.57
CA VAL A 37 7.34 5.66 1.18
C VAL A 37 7.58 4.15 1.38
N VAL A 38 6.77 3.51 2.22
CA VAL A 38 7.03 2.14 2.68
C VAL A 38 5.74 1.32 2.63
N LYS A 39 5.79 0.13 2.04
CA LYS A 39 4.63 -0.80 1.99
C LYS A 39 3.37 -0.12 1.48
N CYS A 40 3.49 0.52 0.31
CA CYS A 40 2.37 1.21 -0.31
C CYS A 40 2.14 0.69 -1.72
N TYR A 41 0.91 0.77 -2.20
CA TYR A 41 0.60 0.35 -3.56
C TYR A 41 -0.41 1.24 -4.26
N SER A 42 -0.50 1.12 -5.59
CA SER A 42 -1.57 1.73 -6.38
C SER A 42 -2.12 0.73 -7.40
N ASP A 43 -3.44 0.55 -7.41
CA ASP A 43 -4.17 -0.10 -8.51
C ASP A 43 -4.92 0.92 -9.38
N ALA A 44 -4.77 2.22 -9.07
CA ALA A 44 -5.44 3.28 -9.80
C ALA A 44 -4.96 3.37 -11.25
N GLN A 45 -5.89 3.64 -12.17
CA GLN A 45 -5.59 4.03 -13.53
C GLN A 45 -5.07 5.48 -13.53
N VAL A 46 -3.87 5.70 -14.05
CA VAL A 46 -3.19 7.00 -14.03
C VAL A 46 -3.11 7.55 -15.45
N SER A 47 -3.31 8.86 -15.61
CA SER A 47 -3.17 9.54 -16.90
C SER A 47 -2.63 10.96 -16.72
N GLY A 48 -1.89 11.44 -17.72
CA GLY A 48 -1.39 12.82 -17.76
C GLY A 48 -0.45 13.08 -18.91
N ASP A 49 0.11 14.29 -18.97
CA ASP A 49 0.89 14.76 -20.12
C ASP A 49 2.41 14.65 -19.87
N TYR A 50 2.86 14.88 -18.64
CA TYR A 50 4.28 14.90 -18.27
C TYR A 50 4.55 14.15 -16.97
N HIS A 51 5.57 13.28 -16.99
CA HIS A 51 6.02 12.53 -15.81
C HIS A 51 4.89 11.74 -15.12
N ILE A 52 4.43 10.69 -15.80
CA ILE A 52 3.38 9.80 -15.30
C ILE A 52 3.97 8.48 -14.81
N GLY A 53 3.80 8.18 -13.53
CA GLY A 53 4.26 6.93 -12.94
C GLY A 53 3.14 6.13 -12.30
N GLY A 54 3.25 4.81 -12.39
CA GLY A 54 2.28 3.88 -11.79
C GLY A 54 2.14 4.05 -10.28
N LEU A 55 3.18 4.53 -9.58
CA LEU A 55 3.12 4.88 -8.17
C LEU A 55 3.50 6.33 -7.89
N VAL A 56 4.55 6.86 -8.52
CA VAL A 56 5.10 8.19 -8.23
C VAL A 56 5.27 9.02 -9.51
N GLY A 57 4.81 10.26 -9.53
CA GLY A 57 4.98 11.14 -10.70
C GLY A 57 6.42 11.62 -10.88
N GLY A 58 6.92 12.37 -9.90
CA GLY A 58 8.28 12.92 -9.86
C GLY A 58 9.07 12.46 -8.64
N LYS A 59 10.36 12.16 -8.84
CA LYS A 59 11.30 11.79 -7.76
C LYS A 59 12.25 12.93 -7.41
N SER A 60 12.74 12.90 -6.18
CA SER A 60 13.91 13.63 -5.73
C SER A 60 15.13 12.69 -5.62
N TRP A 61 16.31 13.23 -5.27
CA TRP A 61 17.57 12.49 -5.24
C TRP A 61 17.80 11.70 -3.94
N ASP A 62 17.03 11.99 -2.88
CA ASP A 62 17.19 11.45 -1.51
C ASP A 62 15.95 10.66 -1.01
N ASP A 63 15.26 9.97 -1.92
CA ASP A 63 14.01 9.30 -1.57
C ASP A 63 14.26 7.84 -1.15
N SER A 64 13.60 7.40 -0.07
CA SER A 64 13.64 6.00 0.37
C SER A 64 12.30 5.34 0.10
N TYR A 65 12.27 4.46 -0.89
CA TYR A 65 11.13 3.58 -1.16
C TYR A 65 11.44 2.19 -0.63
N THR A 66 10.48 1.53 -0.01
CA THR A 66 10.61 0.12 0.43
C THR A 66 9.34 -0.65 0.16
N SER A 67 9.46 -1.79 -0.53
CA SER A 67 8.36 -2.74 -0.78
C SER A 67 7.09 -2.08 -1.32
N CYS A 68 7.24 -1.22 -2.34
CA CYS A 68 6.11 -0.52 -2.95
C CYS A 68 5.77 -1.09 -4.32
N PHE A 69 4.48 -1.12 -4.66
CA PHE A 69 3.99 -1.83 -5.84
C PHE A 69 2.98 -1.01 -6.63
N TRP A 70 2.85 -1.29 -7.93
CA TRP A 70 1.78 -0.72 -8.75
C TRP A 70 1.30 -1.77 -9.76
N ASP A 71 0.03 -1.69 -10.14
CA ASP A 71 -0.55 -2.64 -11.10
C ASP A 71 -0.14 -2.28 -12.54
N ALA A 72 0.73 -3.10 -13.11
CA ALA A 72 1.26 -2.97 -14.46
C ALA A 72 0.28 -3.41 -15.56
N ASN A 73 -0.76 -4.18 -15.21
CA ASN A 73 -1.83 -4.49 -16.16
C ASN A 73 -2.84 -3.34 -16.26
N VAL A 74 -3.05 -2.59 -15.18
CA VAL A 74 -3.93 -1.40 -15.20
C VAL A 74 -3.29 -0.25 -15.98
N ASN A 75 -1.97 -0.07 -15.83
CA ASN A 75 -1.20 0.96 -16.51
C ASN A 75 -0.13 0.33 -17.42
N PRO A 76 -0.51 -0.35 -18.51
CA PRO A 76 0.45 -0.92 -19.43
C PRO A 76 1.34 0.19 -20.00
N ASP A 77 2.62 -0.11 -20.21
CA ASP A 77 3.64 0.80 -20.77
C ASP A 77 4.11 1.95 -19.86
N MET A 78 3.59 2.05 -18.64
CA MET A 78 4.13 2.99 -17.64
C MET A 78 5.33 2.42 -16.90
N ASN A 79 6.14 3.29 -16.31
CA ASN A 79 7.10 2.90 -15.28
C ASN A 79 6.54 3.21 -13.90
N GLY A 80 7.17 2.70 -12.84
CA GLY A 80 6.80 3.06 -11.46
C GLY A 80 6.95 4.56 -11.17
N PHE A 81 7.88 5.23 -11.87
CA PHE A 81 8.07 6.68 -11.82
C PHE A 81 7.81 7.33 -13.17
N GLY A 82 7.29 8.56 -13.13
CA GLY A 82 7.17 9.39 -14.34
C GLY A 82 8.49 9.75 -15.02
N ASN A 83 9.62 9.51 -14.35
CA ASN A 83 10.96 9.74 -14.86
C ASN A 83 11.82 8.47 -14.97
N GLY A 84 11.21 7.27 -14.87
CA GLY A 84 11.91 5.99 -15.00
C GLY A 84 11.52 4.98 -13.93
N SER A 85 12.47 4.22 -13.43
CA SER A 85 12.22 3.11 -12.49
C SER A 85 13.07 3.23 -11.23
N HIS A 86 12.59 2.64 -10.14
CA HIS A 86 13.31 2.51 -8.89
C HIS A 86 13.22 1.06 -8.41
N PRO A 87 14.30 0.45 -7.88
CA PRO A 87 14.33 -0.97 -7.52
C PRO A 87 13.26 -1.37 -6.50
N ASN A 88 12.84 -0.44 -5.63
CA ASN A 88 11.84 -0.69 -4.59
C ASN A 88 10.41 -0.23 -4.95
N VAL A 89 10.18 0.16 -6.20
CA VAL A 89 8.84 0.46 -6.74
C VAL A 89 8.64 -0.42 -7.96
N ILE A 90 7.95 -1.53 -7.75
CA ILE A 90 7.95 -2.65 -8.69
C ILE A 90 6.57 -2.75 -9.33
N GLY A 91 6.54 -2.82 -10.66
CA GLY A 91 5.33 -3.13 -11.40
C GLY A 91 5.00 -4.60 -11.22
N LYS A 92 3.78 -4.88 -10.78
CA LYS A 92 3.26 -6.23 -10.54
C LYS A 92 2.03 -6.43 -11.42
N THR A 93 1.85 -7.64 -11.93
CA THR A 93 0.62 -7.99 -12.63
C THR A 93 -0.56 -7.97 -11.66
N THR A 94 -1.79 -7.80 -12.14
CA THR A 94 -3.00 -7.91 -11.31
C THR A 94 -3.05 -9.23 -10.54
N ALA A 95 -2.64 -10.34 -11.15
CA ALA A 95 -2.60 -11.62 -10.46
C ALA A 95 -1.61 -11.61 -9.29
N GLU A 96 -0.39 -11.09 -9.48
CA GLU A 96 0.58 -10.95 -8.39
C GLU A 96 0.08 -9.97 -7.31
N MET A 97 -0.58 -8.89 -7.71
CA MET A 97 -1.19 -7.91 -6.81
C MET A 97 -2.39 -8.46 -6.03
N GLN A 98 -2.97 -9.59 -6.47
CA GLN A 98 -4.05 -10.30 -5.78
C GLN A 98 -3.55 -11.57 -5.06
N THR A 99 -2.23 -11.77 -5.00
CA THR A 99 -1.59 -12.92 -4.35
C THR A 99 -0.93 -12.48 -3.05
N GLU A 100 -1.32 -13.06 -1.91
CA GLU A 100 -0.79 -12.68 -0.59
C GLU A 100 0.74 -12.83 -0.49
N THR A 101 1.28 -13.90 -1.08
CA THR A 101 2.72 -14.22 -1.02
C THR A 101 3.61 -13.16 -1.69
N THR A 102 3.06 -12.39 -2.64
CA THR A 102 3.75 -11.24 -3.25
C THR A 102 4.11 -10.19 -2.21
N PHE A 103 3.21 -9.95 -1.25
CA PHE A 103 3.34 -8.89 -0.26
C PHE A 103 4.06 -9.39 1.00
N THR A 104 3.72 -10.58 1.50
CA THR A 104 4.41 -11.18 2.66
C THR A 104 5.88 -11.47 2.33
N GLY A 105 6.19 -11.90 1.09
CA GLY A 105 7.56 -12.04 0.59
C GLY A 105 8.34 -10.71 0.54
N ALA A 106 7.63 -9.57 0.55
CA ALA A 106 8.20 -8.24 0.62
C ALA A 106 8.11 -7.61 2.04
N GLY A 107 7.75 -8.40 3.04
CA GLY A 107 7.69 -7.99 4.44
C GLY A 107 6.44 -7.22 4.85
N TRP A 108 5.35 -7.31 4.09
CA TRP A 108 4.05 -6.77 4.51
C TRP A 108 3.44 -7.61 5.62
N ASP A 109 2.72 -6.96 6.52
CA ASP A 109 2.12 -7.61 7.68
C ASP A 109 0.64 -7.93 7.42
N PHE A 110 0.36 -9.21 7.19
CA PHE A 110 -1.01 -9.74 7.01
C PHE A 110 -1.62 -10.29 8.30
N VAL A 111 -0.90 -10.19 9.41
CA VAL A 111 -1.41 -10.53 10.74
C VAL A 111 -2.14 -9.31 11.30
N GLU A 112 -1.48 -8.14 11.26
CA GLU A 112 -1.95 -6.94 11.97
C GLU A 112 -2.47 -5.81 11.07
N VAL A 113 -2.00 -5.72 9.81
CA VAL A 113 -2.23 -4.51 9.01
C VAL A 113 -3.12 -4.76 7.80
N TRP A 114 -2.82 -5.82 7.06
CA TRP A 114 -3.43 -6.08 5.75
C TRP A 114 -4.28 -7.34 5.76
N ASN A 115 -5.30 -7.34 4.90
CA ASN A 115 -6.08 -8.49 4.50
C ASN A 115 -6.10 -8.57 2.97
N ILE A 116 -6.27 -9.77 2.43
CA ILE A 116 -6.46 -9.99 1.00
C ILE A 116 -7.35 -11.20 0.77
N GLY A 117 -8.29 -11.08 -0.17
CA GLY A 117 -8.98 -12.24 -0.73
C GLY A 117 -8.11 -12.83 -1.82
N GLU A 118 -7.47 -13.96 -1.54
CA GLU A 118 -6.52 -14.62 -2.45
C GLU A 118 -7.13 -14.81 -3.86
N ASN A 119 -6.47 -14.24 -4.88
CA ASN A 119 -6.91 -14.19 -6.28
C ASN A 119 -8.28 -13.50 -6.53
N GLN A 120 -8.75 -12.67 -5.60
CA GLN A 120 -10.05 -11.99 -5.68
C GLN A 120 -9.97 -10.49 -5.44
N THR A 121 -9.14 -10.05 -4.49
CA THR A 121 -9.02 -8.64 -4.11
C THR A 121 -7.56 -8.20 -4.10
N TYR A 122 -7.35 -6.89 -4.22
CA TYR A 122 -6.09 -6.26 -3.80
C TYR A 122 -6.00 -6.24 -2.26
N PRO A 123 -4.80 -6.04 -1.66
CA PRO A 123 -4.68 -5.88 -0.22
C PRO A 123 -5.52 -4.70 0.27
N PHE A 124 -6.27 -4.89 1.34
CA PHE A 124 -7.00 -3.81 2.00
C PHE A 124 -6.66 -3.79 3.48
N LEU A 125 -6.81 -2.63 4.10
CA LEU A 125 -6.48 -2.46 5.52
C LEU A 125 -7.46 -3.26 6.38
N ARG A 126 -6.92 -3.95 7.39
CA ARG A 126 -7.73 -4.58 8.43
C ARG A 126 -8.52 -3.52 9.19
N VAL A 127 -9.78 -3.85 9.45
CA VAL A 127 -10.65 -3.07 10.33
C VAL A 127 -10.95 -3.97 11.51
N TYR A 128 -10.38 -3.65 12.67
CA TYR A 128 -10.68 -4.33 13.92
C TYR A 128 -11.96 -3.74 14.53
N PRO A 129 -13.06 -4.50 14.60
CA PRO A 129 -14.20 -4.08 15.39
C PRO A 129 -13.76 -3.95 16.85
N ALA A 130 -14.28 -2.96 17.57
CA ALA A 130 -14.03 -2.86 19.00
C ALA A 130 -14.44 -4.16 19.71
N GLY A 131 -13.50 -4.78 20.43
CA GLY A 131 -13.71 -6.07 21.10
C GLY A 131 -13.12 -7.30 20.39
N ASP A 132 -12.51 -7.12 19.22
CA ASP A 132 -11.67 -8.15 18.58
C ASP A 132 -10.29 -8.09 19.24
N ILE A 133 -10.13 -8.88 20.30
CA ILE A 133 -8.94 -8.89 21.16
C ILE A 133 -7.86 -9.79 20.56
N ASN A 134 -8.26 -10.82 19.81
CA ASN A 134 -7.33 -11.75 19.20
C ASN A 134 -6.85 -11.34 17.79
N HIS A 135 -7.35 -10.21 17.28
CA HIS A 135 -7.03 -9.65 15.96
C HIS A 135 -7.36 -10.60 14.79
N ASP A 136 -8.36 -11.47 14.93
CA ASP A 136 -8.80 -12.40 13.88
C ASP A 136 -9.82 -11.78 12.89
N GLY A 137 -10.23 -10.53 13.13
CA GLY A 137 -11.21 -9.79 12.33
C GLY A 137 -12.66 -10.07 12.73
N ILE A 138 -12.91 -10.91 13.75
CA ILE A 138 -14.23 -11.38 14.13
C ILE A 138 -14.39 -11.33 15.65
N VAL A 139 -15.26 -10.45 16.16
CA VAL A 139 -15.65 -10.49 17.59
C VAL A 139 -16.46 -11.75 17.89
N ASN A 140 -15.87 -12.70 18.60
CA ASN A 140 -16.48 -13.97 18.97
C ASN A 140 -16.01 -14.45 20.35
N PHE A 141 -16.41 -15.67 20.75
CA PHE A 141 -16.07 -16.20 22.08
C PHE A 141 -14.56 -16.37 22.31
N LYS A 142 -13.74 -16.44 21.26
CA LYS A 142 -12.28 -16.48 21.39
C LYS A 142 -11.74 -15.17 21.97
N ASP A 143 -12.30 -14.02 21.60
CA ASP A 143 -11.91 -12.73 22.17
C ASP A 143 -12.23 -12.64 23.66
N VAL A 144 -13.41 -13.14 24.02
CA VAL A 144 -13.84 -13.22 25.42
C VAL A 144 -12.92 -14.14 26.22
N SER A 145 -12.46 -15.25 25.64
CA SER A 145 -11.49 -16.13 26.29
C SER A 145 -10.17 -15.43 26.61
N ILE A 146 -9.63 -14.64 25.68
CA ILE A 146 -8.39 -13.87 25.92
C ILE A 146 -8.60 -12.83 27.03
N LEU A 147 -9.74 -12.14 27.03
CA LEU A 147 -10.07 -11.21 28.11
C LEU A 147 -10.10 -11.92 29.48
N CYS A 148 -10.70 -13.11 29.53
CA CYS A 148 -10.80 -13.91 30.76
C CYS A 148 -9.44 -14.43 31.24
N GLU A 149 -8.52 -14.77 30.33
CA GLU A 149 -7.17 -15.25 30.65
C GLU A 149 -6.32 -14.17 31.35
N HIS A 150 -6.47 -12.90 30.96
CA HIS A 150 -5.70 -11.79 31.51
C HIS A 150 -6.44 -10.97 32.57
N TRP A 151 -7.64 -11.40 32.99
CA TRP A 151 -8.53 -10.64 33.87
C TRP A 151 -7.94 -10.35 35.28
N LEU A 152 -7.00 -11.17 35.74
CA LEU A 152 -6.42 -11.09 37.10
C LEU A 152 -4.91 -10.75 37.12
N GLU A 153 -4.29 -10.47 35.98
CA GLU A 153 -2.83 -10.22 35.92
C GLU A 153 -2.41 -8.81 36.37
N GLY A 154 -3.37 -7.99 36.81
CA GLY A 154 -3.16 -6.61 37.28
C GLY A 154 -3.32 -6.40 38.80
N GLU A 155 -3.44 -7.46 39.61
CA GLU A 155 -3.46 -7.38 41.09
C GLU A 155 -2.08 -7.58 41.73
#